data_AF-A0A1W1YM23-F1
#
_entry.id   AF-A0A1W1YM23-F1
#
_cell.length_a   1.000
_cell.length_b   1.000
_cell.length_c   1.000
_cell.angle_alpha   90.00
_cell.angle_beta   90.00
_cell.angle_gamma   90.00
#
_symmetry.space_group_name_H-M   'P 1'
#
loop_
_entity.id
_entity.type
_entity.pdbx_description
1 polymer ?
#
loop_
_entity_poly.entity_id
_entity_poly.type
_entity_poly.pdbx_seq_one_letter_code
_entity_poly.pdbx_strand_id
1 'polypeptide(L)'
;MPLSRALLAGCCLLAGALAPAVVWAQTSDADVPLLHDCDFLVSHPDDPDRISPGVPDADLVPLLAVTVCENAVAEYPSVVRFSFQLGRALFAAGREEEALAQLSAAAKQDYAIAHLFLGDAYRFGLGLEADLMQARQHYQTALDSGFEGAAPLLAAVTFDADAFLIPMAAGINNGISELSTSLDLSTQPLLIAYVYSFAVAANSECRGRVRPANLMRLLELRFKGPVTPEMESGGDIQIYSSAGDYDAATFVARHGCDGAFPETFFENLNRYVALHRSSQ
;
A
#
# COMPACT_ATOMS: atom_id res chain seq x y z
N MET A 1 92.29 -51.38 3.98
CA MET A 1 93.00 -51.23 2.69
C MET A 1 92.01 -51.57 1.57
N PRO A 2 92.05 -50.93 0.39
CA PRO A 2 91.23 -49.76 0.03
C PRO A 2 90.17 -50.02 -1.06
N LEU A 3 89.38 -48.96 -1.28
CA LEU A 3 88.57 -48.52 -2.44
C LEU A 3 88.90 -49.08 -3.84
N SER A 4 87.86 -49.24 -4.68
CA SER A 4 87.64 -48.62 -6.03
C SER A 4 86.39 -49.26 -6.69
N ARG A 5 85.28 -48.57 -7.07
CA ARG A 5 85.02 -47.70 -8.27
C ARG A 5 85.63 -48.27 -9.57
N ALA A 6 85.01 -48.39 -10.75
CA ALA A 6 83.88 -47.78 -11.49
C ALA A 6 83.48 -48.80 -12.63
N LEU A 7 82.37 -48.77 -13.39
CA LEU A 7 81.80 -47.81 -14.37
C LEU A 7 80.38 -48.34 -14.76
N LEU A 8 79.30 -47.52 -14.81
CA LEU A 8 78.66 -46.87 -16.00
C LEU A 8 78.21 -47.86 -17.11
N ALA A 9 77.06 -47.76 -17.78
CA ALA A 9 75.88 -46.91 -17.75
C ALA A 9 74.85 -47.56 -18.71
N GLY A 10 73.55 -47.41 -18.45
CA GLY A 10 72.49 -47.89 -19.35
C GLY A 10 71.17 -47.20 -19.03
N CYS A 11 71.03 -45.97 -19.50
CA CYS A 11 69.85 -45.13 -19.32
C CYS A 11 68.76 -45.57 -20.33
N CYS A 12 67.65 -46.11 -19.83
CA CYS A 12 66.40 -46.26 -20.59
C CYS A 12 65.30 -45.52 -19.84
N LEU A 13 64.95 -44.33 -20.33
CA LEU A 13 63.81 -43.55 -19.87
C LEU A 13 62.54 -44.12 -20.51
N LEU A 14 61.67 -44.73 -19.69
CA LEU A 14 60.27 -44.99 -20.05
C LEU A 14 59.40 -43.94 -19.34
N ALA A 15 58.84 -43.02 -20.12
CA ALA A 15 57.88 -42.03 -19.66
C ALA A 15 56.49 -42.69 -19.49
N GLY A 16 56.09 -42.94 -18.25
CA GLY A 16 54.71 -43.31 -17.90
C GLY A 16 53.84 -42.06 -17.81
N ALA A 17 52.84 -41.94 -18.69
CA ALA A 17 51.86 -40.88 -18.64
C ALA A 17 50.88 -41.13 -17.48
N LEU A 18 50.93 -40.27 -16.45
CA LEU A 18 49.94 -40.19 -15.38
C LEU A 18 48.68 -39.53 -15.96
N ALA A 19 47.60 -40.32 -16.14
CA ALA A 19 46.28 -39.74 -16.37
C ALA A 19 45.80 -39.06 -15.06
N PRO A 20 45.26 -37.84 -15.10
CA PRO A 20 44.74 -37.19 -13.92
C PRO A 20 43.47 -37.93 -13.47
N ALA A 21 43.41 -38.31 -12.20
CA ALA A 21 42.17 -38.76 -11.59
C ALA A 21 41.17 -37.61 -11.64
N VAL A 22 40.07 -37.80 -12.38
CA VAL A 22 38.91 -36.91 -12.33
C VAL A 22 38.29 -37.08 -10.94
N VAL A 23 38.56 -36.12 -10.06
CA VAL A 23 37.86 -35.99 -8.78
C VAL A 23 36.51 -35.36 -9.08
N TRP A 24 35.44 -36.15 -8.98
CA TRP A 24 34.09 -35.62 -8.97
C TRP A 24 33.89 -34.92 -7.62
N ALA A 25 33.79 -33.60 -7.62
CA ALA A 25 33.39 -32.86 -6.43
C ALA A 25 31.94 -33.26 -6.09
N GLN A 26 31.75 -33.93 -4.95
CA GLN A 26 30.43 -34.12 -4.37
C GLN A 26 29.96 -32.77 -3.85
N THR A 27 29.11 -32.07 -4.60
CA THR A 27 28.28 -31.01 -4.04
C THR A 27 27.31 -31.69 -3.09
N SER A 28 27.39 -31.43 -1.80
CA SER A 28 26.38 -31.88 -0.84
C SER A 28 25.02 -31.35 -1.26
N ASP A 29 23.98 -32.19 -1.24
CA ASP A 29 22.56 -31.83 -1.45
C ASP A 29 22.01 -30.78 -0.45
N ALA A 30 22.87 -30.12 0.33
CA ALA A 30 22.52 -29.25 1.44
C ALA A 30 22.01 -27.85 1.02
N ASP A 31 22.13 -27.48 -0.25
CA ASP A 31 21.81 -26.12 -0.73
C ASP A 31 20.60 -26.06 -1.69
N VAL A 32 19.81 -27.14 -1.82
CA VAL A 32 18.56 -27.08 -2.60
C VAL A 32 17.49 -26.40 -1.74
N PRO A 33 16.93 -25.25 -2.17
CA PRO A 33 15.86 -24.59 -1.42
C PRO A 33 14.67 -25.55 -1.28
N LEU A 34 14.14 -25.69 -0.05
CA LEU A 34 12.90 -26.43 0.18
C LEU A 34 11.81 -25.80 -0.67
N LEU A 35 11.34 -26.52 -1.69
CA LEU A 35 10.35 -26.05 -2.65
C LEU A 35 9.08 -26.88 -2.52
N HIS A 36 7.94 -26.21 -2.37
CA HIS A 36 6.64 -26.86 -2.18
C HIS A 36 5.62 -26.35 -3.22
N ASP A 37 4.56 -27.13 -3.50
CA ASP A 37 3.49 -26.72 -4.43
C ASP A 37 2.81 -25.41 -4.03
N CYS A 38 2.81 -25.10 -2.72
CA CYS A 38 2.34 -23.82 -2.18
C CYS A 38 3.14 -22.64 -2.75
N ASP A 39 4.47 -22.79 -2.92
CA ASP A 39 5.30 -21.76 -3.52
C ASP A 39 4.87 -21.49 -4.98
N PHE A 40 4.68 -22.53 -5.78
CA PHE A 40 4.34 -22.39 -7.21
C PHE A 40 2.93 -21.87 -7.47
N LEU A 41 1.98 -22.20 -6.59
CA LEU A 41 0.57 -21.91 -6.80
C LEU A 41 0.12 -20.63 -6.09
N VAL A 42 0.89 -20.16 -5.09
CA VAL A 42 0.42 -19.13 -4.15
C VAL A 42 1.47 -18.05 -3.84
N SER A 43 2.72 -18.16 -4.31
CA SER A 43 3.69 -17.08 -4.12
C SER A 43 3.19 -15.76 -4.69
N HIS A 44 3.39 -14.66 -3.96
CA HIS A 44 3.01 -13.33 -4.44
C HIS A 44 4.08 -12.79 -5.43
N PRO A 45 3.70 -12.14 -6.56
CA PRO A 45 4.65 -11.63 -7.56
C PRO A 45 5.62 -10.56 -7.06
N ASP A 46 5.27 -9.84 -6.00
CA ASP A 46 6.11 -8.79 -5.42
C ASP A 46 6.83 -9.23 -4.14
N ASP A 47 6.58 -10.45 -3.63
CA ASP A 47 7.27 -10.95 -2.45
C ASP A 47 8.78 -11.09 -2.73
N PRO A 48 9.66 -10.33 -2.05
CA PRO A 48 11.10 -10.39 -2.27
C PRO A 48 11.71 -11.71 -1.80
N ASP A 49 11.05 -12.41 -0.87
CA ASP A 49 11.54 -13.65 -0.25
C ASP A 49 11.01 -14.92 -0.95
N ARG A 50 10.32 -14.76 -2.08
CA ARG A 50 9.82 -15.88 -2.88
C ARG A 50 10.93 -16.73 -3.46
N ILE A 51 10.65 -18.03 -3.58
CA ILE A 51 11.58 -19.00 -4.20
C ILE A 51 11.07 -19.58 -5.53
N SER A 52 9.93 -19.10 -6.02
CA SER A 52 9.34 -19.51 -7.30
C SER A 52 8.68 -18.32 -8.01
N PRO A 53 8.28 -18.45 -9.29
CA PRO A 53 7.48 -17.43 -9.96
C PRO A 53 6.20 -17.12 -9.18
N GLY A 54 5.86 -15.83 -9.03
CA GLY A 54 4.64 -15.43 -8.35
C GLY A 54 3.39 -15.63 -9.22
N VAL A 55 2.27 -15.89 -8.55
CA VAL A 55 0.93 -16.02 -9.14
C VAL A 55 0.14 -14.76 -8.78
N PRO A 56 -0.31 -13.94 -9.75
CA PRO A 56 -1.16 -12.77 -9.48
C PRO A 56 -2.46 -13.14 -8.75
N ASP A 57 -3.03 -12.21 -7.98
CA ASP A 57 -4.27 -12.47 -7.20
C ASP A 57 -5.43 -12.91 -8.09
N ALA A 58 -5.54 -12.36 -9.31
CA ALA A 58 -6.58 -12.73 -10.27
C ALA A 58 -6.46 -14.16 -10.82
N ASP A 59 -5.29 -14.78 -10.69
CA ASP A 59 -4.99 -16.11 -11.20
C ASP A 59 -5.02 -17.19 -10.10
N LEU A 60 -5.23 -16.80 -8.83
CA LEU A 60 -5.36 -17.75 -7.73
C LEU A 60 -6.59 -18.63 -7.91
N VAL A 61 -6.43 -19.93 -7.65
CA VAL A 61 -7.53 -20.89 -7.52
C VAL A 61 -7.74 -21.15 -6.02
N PRO A 62 -8.69 -20.48 -5.34
CA PRO A 62 -8.68 -20.37 -3.88
C PRO A 62 -8.71 -21.72 -3.14
N LEU A 63 -9.58 -22.64 -3.57
CA LEU A 63 -9.70 -23.96 -2.93
C LEU A 63 -8.41 -24.78 -3.06
N LEU A 64 -7.76 -24.74 -4.23
CA LEU A 64 -6.49 -25.44 -4.45
C LEU A 64 -5.38 -24.78 -3.65
N ALA A 65 -5.28 -23.45 -3.69
CA ALA A 65 -4.28 -22.66 -2.97
C ALA A 65 -4.30 -22.93 -1.46
N VAL A 66 -5.49 -22.91 -0.86
CA VAL A 66 -5.69 -23.24 0.55
C VAL A 66 -5.21 -24.67 0.84
N THR A 67 -5.65 -25.65 0.04
CA THR A 67 -5.32 -27.06 0.26
C THR A 67 -3.81 -27.31 0.25
N VAL A 68 -3.10 -26.75 -0.73
CA VAL A 68 -1.64 -26.97 -0.84
C VAL A 68 -0.87 -26.23 0.27
N CYS A 69 -1.34 -25.06 0.70
CA CYS A 69 -0.64 -24.28 1.73
C CYS A 69 -0.96 -24.74 3.16
N GLU A 70 -2.16 -25.28 3.42
CA GLU A 70 -2.46 -25.96 4.70
C GLU A 70 -1.54 -27.18 4.88
N ASN A 71 -1.33 -27.98 3.83
CA ASN A 71 -0.35 -29.07 3.83
C ASN A 71 1.08 -28.56 4.08
N ALA A 72 1.47 -27.47 3.41
CA ALA A 72 2.81 -26.88 3.56
C ALA A 72 3.09 -26.42 5.00
N VAL A 73 2.15 -25.72 5.63
CA VAL A 73 2.27 -25.25 7.02
C VAL A 73 2.26 -26.43 8.01
N ALA A 74 1.49 -27.47 7.73
CA ALA A 74 1.46 -28.67 8.57
C ALA A 74 2.77 -29.46 8.54
N GLU A 75 3.39 -29.58 7.36
CA GLU A 75 4.65 -30.31 7.17
C GLU A 75 5.88 -29.47 7.58
N TYR A 76 5.84 -28.16 7.33
CA TYR A 76 6.97 -27.25 7.53
C TYR A 76 6.57 -25.98 8.33
N PRO A 77 6.15 -26.11 9.60
CA PRO A 77 5.65 -24.99 10.39
C PRO A 77 6.69 -23.90 10.70
N SER A 78 7.98 -24.20 10.56
CA SER A 78 9.06 -23.23 10.75
C SER A 78 9.33 -22.37 9.52
N VAL A 79 8.70 -22.68 8.37
CA VAL A 79 8.91 -21.95 7.12
C VAL A 79 7.89 -20.81 7.04
N VAL A 80 8.33 -19.62 7.45
CA VAL A 80 7.48 -18.43 7.62
C VAL A 80 6.68 -18.08 6.37
N ARG A 81 7.30 -18.17 5.18
CA ARG A 81 6.63 -17.87 3.91
C ARG A 81 5.39 -18.72 3.64
N PHE A 82 5.31 -19.96 4.15
CA PHE A 82 4.11 -20.79 3.99
C PHE A 82 2.94 -20.26 4.80
N SER A 83 3.20 -19.69 5.98
CA SER A 83 2.15 -19.01 6.75
C SER A 83 1.66 -17.77 6.02
N PHE A 84 2.55 -16.97 5.43
CA PHE A 84 2.16 -15.85 4.58
C PHE A 84 1.32 -16.30 3.36
N GLN A 85 1.82 -17.27 2.58
CA GLN A 85 1.13 -17.78 1.38
C GLN A 85 -0.23 -18.38 1.74
N LEU A 86 -0.35 -19.11 2.86
CA LEU A 86 -1.63 -19.60 3.36
C LEU A 86 -2.56 -18.44 3.70
N GLY A 87 -2.07 -17.40 4.39
CA GLY A 87 -2.84 -16.20 4.69
C GLY A 87 -3.44 -15.54 3.45
N ARG A 88 -2.61 -15.39 2.40
CA ARG A 88 -3.06 -14.90 1.09
C ARG A 88 -4.13 -15.80 0.45
N ALA A 89 -3.93 -17.12 0.47
CA ALA A 89 -4.91 -18.07 -0.07
C ALA A 89 -6.25 -18.04 0.67
N LEU A 90 -6.21 -17.89 2.00
CA LEU A 90 -7.40 -17.80 2.84
C LEU A 90 -8.20 -16.52 2.57
N PHE A 91 -7.52 -15.38 2.34
CA PHE A 91 -8.22 -14.17 1.88
C PHE A 91 -8.90 -14.37 0.53
N ALA A 92 -8.21 -14.98 -0.44
CA ALA A 92 -8.81 -15.27 -1.74
C ALA A 92 -10.02 -16.25 -1.64
N ALA A 93 -10.09 -17.04 -0.57
CA ALA A 93 -11.19 -17.96 -0.28
C ALA A 93 -12.32 -17.36 0.58
N GLY A 94 -12.22 -16.09 1.00
CA GLY A 94 -13.21 -15.45 1.90
C GLY A 94 -13.18 -16.03 3.32
N ARG A 95 -12.01 -16.46 3.80
CA ARG A 95 -11.78 -16.97 5.16
C ARG A 95 -10.93 -15.94 5.93
N GLU A 96 -11.46 -14.74 6.12
CA GLU A 96 -10.69 -13.59 6.59
C GLU A 96 -10.10 -13.77 7.99
N GLU A 97 -10.85 -14.34 8.94
CA GLU A 97 -10.36 -14.56 10.31
C GLU A 97 -9.12 -15.47 10.33
N GLU A 98 -9.16 -16.54 9.54
CA GLU A 98 -8.04 -17.48 9.44
C GLU A 98 -6.86 -16.86 8.66
N ALA A 99 -7.14 -16.06 7.63
CA ALA A 99 -6.13 -15.32 6.90
C ALA A 99 -5.35 -14.38 7.82
N LEU A 100 -6.07 -13.59 8.63
CA LEU A 100 -5.51 -12.66 9.60
C LEU A 100 -4.63 -13.38 10.62
N ALA A 101 -5.03 -14.57 11.09
CA ALA A 101 -4.23 -15.36 12.01
C ALA A 101 -2.88 -15.78 11.40
N GLN A 102 -2.89 -16.27 10.15
CA GLN A 102 -1.69 -16.70 9.44
C GLN A 102 -0.77 -15.52 9.09
N LEU A 103 -1.33 -14.42 8.56
CA LEU A 103 -0.57 -13.21 8.26
C LEU A 103 0.04 -12.60 9.52
N SER A 104 -0.68 -12.61 10.65
CA SER A 104 -0.14 -12.18 11.93
C SER A 104 1.01 -13.06 12.42
N ALA A 105 0.94 -14.38 12.17
CA ALA A 105 2.01 -15.31 12.52
C ALA A 105 3.27 -15.09 11.66
N ALA A 106 3.10 -14.80 10.37
CA ALA A 106 4.20 -14.44 9.47
C ALA A 106 4.81 -13.07 9.83
N ALA A 107 3.98 -12.05 10.06
CA ALA A 107 4.40 -10.71 10.46
C ALA A 107 5.19 -10.69 11.77
N LYS A 108 4.79 -11.51 12.77
CA LYS A 108 5.54 -11.68 14.04
C LYS A 108 6.96 -12.25 13.86
N GLN A 109 7.24 -12.84 12.70
CA GLN A 109 8.54 -13.37 12.32
C GLN A 109 9.20 -12.48 11.25
N ASP A 110 8.86 -11.19 11.23
CA ASP A 110 9.43 -10.16 10.37
C ASP A 110 9.25 -10.41 8.86
N TYR A 111 8.24 -11.19 8.46
CA TYR A 111 7.91 -11.39 7.04
C TYR A 111 7.26 -10.12 6.46
N ALA A 112 8.06 -9.27 5.83
CA ALA A 112 7.72 -7.88 5.52
C ALA A 112 6.39 -7.70 4.76
N ILE A 113 6.15 -8.51 3.73
CA ILE A 113 4.92 -8.43 2.92
C ILE A 113 3.66 -8.83 3.71
N ALA A 114 3.77 -9.62 4.80
CA ALA A 114 2.62 -9.94 5.63
C ALA A 114 2.03 -8.69 6.31
N HIS A 115 2.88 -7.70 6.64
CA HIS A 115 2.41 -6.41 7.14
C HIS A 115 1.60 -5.63 6.09
N LEU A 116 1.92 -5.74 4.80
CA LEU A 116 1.10 -5.12 3.75
C LEU A 116 -0.33 -5.66 3.77
N PHE A 117 -0.50 -6.99 3.81
CA PHE A 117 -1.83 -7.61 3.80
C PHE A 117 -2.62 -7.31 5.09
N LEU A 118 -1.96 -7.21 6.23
CA LEU A 118 -2.60 -6.72 7.47
C LEU A 118 -3.03 -5.26 7.34
N GLY A 119 -2.19 -4.42 6.70
CA GLY A 119 -2.53 -3.04 6.38
C GLY A 119 -3.75 -2.91 5.48
N ASP A 120 -3.86 -3.75 4.44
CA ASP A 120 -5.03 -3.79 3.56
C ASP A 120 -6.28 -4.25 4.31
N ALA A 121 -6.14 -5.25 5.19
CA ALA A 121 -7.25 -5.70 6.01
C ALA A 121 -7.81 -4.55 6.87
N TYR A 122 -6.95 -3.79 7.55
CA TYR A 122 -7.33 -2.59 8.30
C TYR A 122 -7.85 -1.46 7.43
N ARG A 123 -7.34 -1.30 6.21
CA ARG A 123 -7.81 -0.27 5.28
C ARG A 123 -9.22 -0.53 4.79
N PHE A 124 -9.53 -1.79 4.47
CA PHE A 124 -10.78 -2.18 3.80
C PHE A 124 -11.78 -2.88 4.73
N GLY A 125 -11.43 -3.18 5.98
CA GLY A 125 -12.30 -3.88 6.91
C GLY A 125 -12.45 -5.38 6.61
N LEU A 126 -11.37 -6.06 6.20
CA LEU A 126 -11.40 -7.48 5.81
C LEU A 126 -11.28 -8.38 7.04
N GLY A 127 -12.40 -8.88 7.55
CA GLY A 127 -12.44 -9.73 8.76
C GLY A 127 -12.19 -8.97 10.07
N LEU A 128 -12.13 -7.64 10.03
CA LEU A 128 -11.93 -6.75 11.16
C LEU A 128 -12.60 -5.39 10.89
N GLU A 129 -12.68 -4.53 11.89
CA GLU A 129 -13.16 -3.15 11.73
C GLU A 129 -12.10 -2.29 11.04
N ALA A 130 -12.51 -1.50 10.05
CA ALA A 130 -11.59 -0.63 9.33
C ALA A 130 -10.95 0.41 10.27
N ASP A 131 -9.62 0.50 10.27
CA ASP A 131 -8.83 1.43 11.07
C ASP A 131 -7.59 1.87 10.30
N LEU A 132 -7.61 3.12 9.83
CA LEU A 132 -6.51 3.64 9.01
C LEU A 132 -5.25 3.98 9.80
N MET A 133 -5.34 4.18 11.11
CA MET A 133 -4.15 4.35 11.94
C MET A 133 -3.38 3.05 12.02
N GLN A 134 -4.10 1.94 12.20
CA GLN A 134 -3.52 0.59 12.17
C GLN A 134 -3.00 0.25 10.77
N ALA A 135 -3.78 0.54 9.72
CA ALA A 135 -3.33 0.32 8.34
C ALA A 135 -2.00 1.04 8.06
N ARG A 136 -1.90 2.32 8.43
CA ARG A 136 -0.68 3.13 8.31
C ARG A 136 0.49 2.51 9.08
N GLN A 137 0.27 2.07 10.32
CA GLN A 137 1.32 1.44 11.13
C GLN A 137 1.85 0.18 10.45
N HIS A 138 0.96 -0.67 9.93
CA HIS A 138 1.33 -1.88 9.22
C HIS A 138 2.11 -1.58 7.92
N TYR A 139 1.65 -0.64 7.09
CA TYR A 139 2.40 -0.26 5.88
C TYR A 139 3.78 0.33 6.20
N GLN A 140 3.88 1.15 7.26
CA GLN A 140 5.17 1.67 7.72
C GLN A 140 6.10 0.52 8.13
N THR A 141 5.61 -0.45 8.90
CA THR A 141 6.42 -1.62 9.28
C THR A 141 6.84 -2.44 8.07
N ALA A 142 5.96 -2.67 7.09
CA ALA A 142 6.32 -3.36 5.85
C ALA A 142 7.48 -2.65 5.12
N LEU A 143 7.41 -1.31 5.02
CA LEU A 143 8.46 -0.50 4.40
C LEU A 143 9.77 -0.55 5.18
N ASP A 144 9.71 -0.40 6.51
CA ASP A 144 10.87 -0.47 7.40
C ASP A 144 11.55 -1.87 7.37
N SER A 145 10.76 -2.91 7.12
CA SER A 145 11.22 -4.30 6.91
C SER A 145 11.70 -4.58 5.48
N GLY A 146 11.79 -3.58 4.60
CA GLY A 146 12.36 -3.70 3.25
C GLY A 146 11.37 -4.02 2.14
N PHE A 147 10.06 -4.00 2.41
CA PHE A 147 9.03 -4.16 1.39
C PHE A 147 8.65 -2.80 0.78
N GLU A 148 9.39 -2.37 -0.24
CA GLU A 148 9.19 -1.08 -0.93
C GLU A 148 7.80 -0.92 -1.56
N GLY A 149 7.12 -2.03 -1.90
CA GLY A 149 5.75 -2.01 -2.44
C GLY A 149 4.72 -1.40 -1.48
N ALA A 150 5.03 -1.25 -0.19
CA ALA A 150 4.16 -0.61 0.79
C ALA A 150 4.16 0.93 0.70
N ALA A 151 5.17 1.55 0.10
CA ALA A 151 5.29 3.01 0.03
C ALA A 151 4.06 3.73 -0.58
N PRO A 152 3.53 3.33 -1.76
CA PRO A 152 2.33 3.96 -2.30
C PRO A 152 1.08 3.75 -1.43
N LEU A 153 0.97 2.62 -0.73
CA LEU A 153 -0.16 2.32 0.16
C LEU A 153 -0.09 3.17 1.43
N LEU A 154 1.10 3.32 2.01
CA LEU A 154 1.35 4.21 3.14
C LEU A 154 0.99 5.66 2.80
N ALA A 155 1.40 6.14 1.61
CA ALA A 155 1.08 7.48 1.14
C ALA A 155 -0.43 7.69 0.94
N ALA A 156 -1.16 6.66 0.50
CA ALA A 156 -2.60 6.70 0.30
C ALA A 156 -3.39 6.79 1.62
N VAL A 157 -2.88 6.19 2.70
CA VAL A 157 -3.53 6.24 4.04
C VAL A 157 -2.96 7.31 4.98
N THR A 158 -1.93 8.04 4.54
CA THR A 158 -1.34 9.15 5.29
C THR A 158 -1.85 10.47 4.75
N PHE A 159 -2.53 11.23 5.61
CA PHE A 159 -2.91 12.60 5.30
C PHE A 159 -1.68 13.51 5.30
N ASP A 160 -1.56 14.33 4.26
CA ASP A 160 -0.45 15.25 4.03
C ASP A 160 -1.02 16.55 3.48
N ALA A 161 -1.02 17.58 4.33
CA ALA A 161 -1.59 18.88 4.00
C ALA A 161 -0.77 19.66 2.98
N ASP A 162 0.54 19.38 2.88
CA ASP A 162 1.45 20.12 1.99
C ASP A 162 1.28 19.71 0.52
N ALA A 163 0.58 18.60 0.28
CA ALA A 163 0.19 18.17 -1.07
C ALA A 163 -0.94 19.03 -1.68
N PHE A 164 -1.56 19.92 -0.91
CA PHE A 164 -2.66 20.77 -1.35
C PHE A 164 -2.19 22.22 -1.54
N LEU A 165 -2.67 22.87 -2.61
CA LEU A 165 -2.37 24.27 -2.88
C LEU A 165 -2.94 25.18 -1.80
N ILE A 166 -4.07 24.80 -1.21
CA ILE A 166 -4.65 25.48 -0.05
C ILE A 166 -4.82 24.46 1.08
N PRO A 167 -4.14 24.62 2.23
CA PRO A 167 -4.17 23.65 3.33
C PRO A 167 -5.49 23.65 4.12
N MET A 168 -6.59 24.14 3.53
CA MET A 168 -7.93 24.09 4.13
C MET A 168 -8.41 22.64 4.30
N ALA A 169 -8.01 21.74 3.41
CA ALA A 169 -8.30 20.32 3.51
C ALA A 169 -7.86 19.72 4.85
N ALA A 170 -6.79 20.25 5.47
CA ALA A 170 -6.35 19.84 6.80
C ALA A 170 -7.37 20.18 7.89
N GLY A 171 -7.91 21.41 7.86
CA GLY A 171 -8.97 21.80 8.78
C GLY A 171 -10.25 20.95 8.56
N ILE A 172 -10.57 20.62 7.30
CA ILE A 172 -11.69 19.72 7.00
C ILE A 172 -11.43 18.34 7.59
N ASN A 173 -10.22 17.79 7.40
CA ASN A 173 -9.86 16.48 7.92
C ASN A 173 -9.88 16.43 9.46
N ASN A 174 -9.32 17.43 10.14
CA ASN A 174 -9.18 17.45 11.61
C ASN A 174 -10.50 17.76 12.35
N GLY A 175 -11.54 18.20 11.64
CA GLY A 175 -12.89 18.40 12.17
C GLY A 175 -13.28 19.87 12.39
N ILE A 176 -14.59 20.10 12.58
CA ILE A 176 -15.20 21.44 12.54
C ILE A 176 -14.76 22.40 13.64
N SER A 177 -14.25 21.91 14.77
CA SER A 177 -13.84 22.77 15.89
C SER A 177 -12.67 23.67 15.53
N GLU A 178 -11.77 23.20 14.65
CA GLU A 178 -10.64 24.00 14.17
C GLU A 178 -11.06 25.01 13.08
N LEU A 179 -12.03 24.65 12.24
CA LEU A 179 -12.51 25.47 11.12
C LEU A 179 -13.50 26.58 11.51
N SER A 180 -14.39 26.32 12.47
CA SER A 180 -15.56 27.17 12.75
C SER A 180 -15.24 28.52 13.43
N THR A 181 -14.05 28.66 14.03
CA THR A 181 -13.65 29.90 14.71
C THR A 181 -12.93 30.91 13.80
N SER A 182 -12.48 30.51 12.61
CA SER A 182 -11.59 31.30 11.75
C SER A 182 -11.97 31.37 10.27
N LEU A 183 -12.88 30.52 9.77
CA LEU A 183 -13.24 30.47 8.33
C LEU A 183 -14.75 30.50 8.08
N ASP A 184 -15.34 31.70 8.10
CA ASP A 184 -16.74 31.93 7.70
C ASP A 184 -16.88 32.11 6.17
N LEU A 185 -17.47 31.11 5.50
CA LEU A 185 -17.70 31.14 4.05
C LEU A 185 -18.57 32.30 3.58
N SER A 186 -19.46 32.83 4.43
CA SER A 186 -20.36 33.91 4.05
C SER A 186 -19.66 35.26 3.90
N THR A 187 -18.45 35.39 4.43
CA THR A 187 -17.66 36.63 4.42
C THR A 187 -16.32 36.51 3.68
N GLN A 188 -15.95 35.30 3.25
CA GLN A 188 -14.65 35.03 2.62
C GLN A 188 -14.79 34.58 1.14
N PRO A 189 -14.74 35.52 0.18
CA PRO A 189 -15.02 35.25 -1.23
C PRO A 189 -14.02 34.32 -1.92
N LEU A 190 -12.73 34.40 -1.57
CA LEU A 190 -11.70 33.51 -2.12
C LEU A 190 -11.88 32.08 -1.59
N LEU A 191 -12.22 31.95 -0.31
CA LEU A 191 -12.46 30.65 0.32
C LEU A 191 -13.70 29.96 -0.25
N ILE A 192 -14.81 30.68 -0.43
CA ILE A 192 -16.01 30.08 -1.03
C ILE A 192 -15.76 29.65 -2.47
N ALA A 193 -14.96 30.39 -3.25
CA ALA A 193 -14.57 30.00 -4.60
C ALA A 193 -13.80 28.67 -4.62
N TYR A 194 -12.83 28.51 -3.70
CA TYR A 194 -12.09 27.27 -3.52
C TYR A 194 -13.00 26.12 -3.08
N VAL A 195 -13.74 26.28 -1.97
CA VAL A 195 -14.58 25.21 -1.38
C VAL A 195 -15.67 24.76 -2.33
N TYR A 196 -16.31 25.69 -3.04
CA TYR A 196 -17.29 25.35 -4.06
C TYR A 196 -16.68 24.48 -5.15
N SER A 197 -15.54 24.90 -5.71
CA SER A 197 -14.92 24.21 -6.85
C SER A 197 -14.40 22.84 -6.44
N PHE A 198 -13.70 22.76 -5.30
CA PHE A 198 -13.29 21.50 -4.68
C PHE A 198 -14.48 20.55 -4.46
N ALA A 199 -15.55 21.03 -3.81
CA ALA A 199 -16.70 20.19 -3.47
C ALA A 199 -17.42 19.67 -4.71
N VAL A 200 -17.55 20.48 -5.77
CA VAL A 200 -18.18 20.06 -7.03
C VAL A 200 -17.32 19.01 -7.73
N ALA A 201 -16.02 19.28 -7.92
CA ALA A 201 -15.09 18.38 -8.60
C ALA A 201 -14.95 17.04 -7.87
N ALA A 202 -14.73 17.07 -6.55
CA ALA A 202 -14.64 15.85 -5.74
C ALA A 202 -15.96 15.06 -5.75
N ASN A 203 -17.10 15.76 -5.73
CA ASN A 203 -18.41 15.12 -5.77
C ASN A 203 -18.74 14.46 -7.11
N SER A 204 -18.29 15.04 -8.24
CA SER A 204 -18.47 14.43 -9.56
C SER A 204 -17.67 13.15 -9.71
N GLU A 205 -16.42 13.14 -9.23
CA GLU A 205 -15.55 11.96 -9.28
C GLU A 205 -16.02 10.88 -8.29
N CYS A 206 -16.37 11.28 -7.06
CA CYS A 206 -16.78 10.35 -6.00
C CYS A 206 -18.28 10.08 -5.93
N ARG A 207 -19.03 10.34 -7.00
CA ARG A 207 -20.44 9.92 -7.16
C ARG A 207 -21.37 10.33 -6.00
N GLY A 208 -21.32 11.59 -5.56
CA GLY A 208 -22.34 12.11 -4.64
C GLY A 208 -22.00 12.12 -3.14
N ARG A 209 -20.72 12.09 -2.76
CA ARG A 209 -20.29 12.16 -1.35
C ARG A 209 -20.60 13.50 -0.67
N VAL A 210 -20.79 14.58 -1.43
CA VAL A 210 -21.28 15.87 -0.92
C VAL A 210 -22.81 15.91 -1.01
N ARG A 211 -23.47 16.19 0.12
CA ARG A 211 -24.93 16.20 0.20
C ARG A 211 -25.52 17.21 -0.79
N PRO A 212 -26.60 16.88 -1.52
CA PRO A 212 -27.22 17.80 -2.48
C PRO A 212 -27.57 19.16 -1.88
N ALA A 213 -28.08 19.20 -0.64
CA ALA A 213 -28.38 20.45 0.06
C ALA A 213 -27.13 21.33 0.30
N ASN A 214 -25.97 20.71 0.52
CA ASN A 214 -24.71 21.41 0.72
C ASN A 214 -24.14 21.96 -0.60
N LEU A 215 -24.29 21.22 -1.71
CA LEU A 215 -23.93 21.74 -3.04
C LEU A 215 -24.76 22.96 -3.42
N MET A 216 -26.08 22.88 -3.21
CA MET A 216 -26.97 24.03 -3.42
C MET A 216 -26.59 25.20 -2.51
N ARG A 217 -26.16 24.92 -1.27
CA ARG A 217 -25.72 25.95 -0.35
C ARG A 217 -24.45 26.66 -0.81
N LEU A 218 -23.45 25.90 -1.26
CA LEU A 218 -22.22 26.46 -1.80
C LEU A 218 -22.51 27.29 -3.07
N LEU A 219 -23.44 26.82 -3.92
CA LEU A 219 -23.89 27.56 -5.09
C LEU A 219 -24.52 28.91 -4.71
N GLU A 220 -25.39 28.94 -3.70
CA GLU A 220 -25.98 30.18 -3.19
C GLU A 220 -24.94 31.14 -2.61
N LEU A 221 -24.03 30.64 -1.78
CA LEU A 221 -22.94 31.46 -1.21
C LEU A 221 -22.04 32.01 -2.32
N ARG A 222 -21.78 31.23 -3.37
CA ARG A 222 -20.98 31.69 -4.49
C ARG A 222 -21.70 32.75 -5.34
N PHE A 223 -22.94 32.54 -5.74
CA PHE A 223 -23.57 33.42 -6.75
C PHE A 223 -24.53 34.47 -6.20
N LYS A 224 -24.98 34.31 -4.95
CA LYS A 224 -25.85 35.28 -4.24
C LYS A 224 -25.21 35.83 -2.97
N GLY A 225 -23.99 35.40 -2.65
CA GLY A 225 -23.28 35.77 -1.43
C GLY A 225 -22.13 36.75 -1.71
N PRO A 226 -20.97 36.61 -1.04
CA PRO A 226 -19.91 37.62 -1.03
C PRO A 226 -19.11 37.74 -2.32
N VAL A 227 -19.31 36.86 -3.32
CA VAL A 227 -18.63 36.96 -4.62
C VAL A 227 -19.51 37.73 -5.59
N THR A 228 -19.01 38.86 -6.09
CA THR A 228 -19.69 39.66 -7.12
C THR A 228 -19.13 39.36 -8.52
N PRO A 229 -19.88 39.67 -9.60
CA PRO A 229 -19.39 39.52 -10.97
C PRO A 229 -18.06 40.26 -11.23
N GLU A 230 -17.88 41.44 -10.63
CA GLU A 230 -16.64 42.22 -10.75
C GLU A 230 -15.46 41.49 -10.09
N MET A 231 -15.69 40.84 -8.95
CA MET A 231 -14.66 40.05 -8.27
C MET A 231 -14.27 38.81 -9.06
N GLU A 232 -15.22 38.15 -9.75
CA GLU A 232 -14.91 37.02 -10.65
C GLU A 232 -14.01 37.45 -11.82
N SER A 233 -14.13 38.70 -12.27
CA SER A 233 -13.28 39.26 -13.32
C SER A 233 -11.87 39.67 -12.85
N GLY A 234 -11.66 39.77 -11.53
CA GLY A 234 -10.42 40.24 -10.91
C GLY A 234 -9.28 39.21 -10.83
N GLY A 235 -9.48 37.99 -11.34
CA GLY A 235 -8.46 36.94 -11.43
C GLY A 235 -8.29 36.10 -10.15
N ASP A 236 -8.27 36.70 -8.96
CA ASP A 236 -8.05 35.96 -7.70
C ASP A 236 -9.11 34.85 -7.48
N ILE A 237 -10.38 35.13 -7.77
CA ILE A 237 -11.46 34.14 -7.66
C ILE A 237 -11.22 32.95 -8.61
N GLN A 238 -10.69 33.19 -9.80
CA GLN A 238 -10.37 32.13 -10.77
C GLN A 238 -9.18 31.29 -10.31
N ILE A 239 -8.17 31.92 -9.70
CA ILE A 239 -7.02 31.22 -9.11
C ILE A 239 -7.50 30.26 -8.02
N TYR A 240 -8.32 30.74 -7.09
CA TYR A 240 -8.84 29.90 -5.99
C TYR A 240 -9.79 28.80 -6.48
N SER A 241 -10.61 29.08 -7.50
CA SER A 241 -11.45 28.04 -8.13
C SER A 241 -10.58 26.94 -8.74
N SER A 242 -9.55 27.33 -9.50
CA SER A 242 -8.62 26.39 -10.14
C SER A 242 -7.83 25.58 -9.11
N ALA A 243 -7.44 26.21 -8.00
CA ALA A 243 -6.80 25.52 -6.88
C ALA A 243 -7.75 24.48 -6.25
N GLY A 244 -9.03 24.82 -6.10
CA GLY A 244 -10.05 23.89 -5.60
C GLY A 244 -10.22 22.67 -6.51
N ASP A 245 -10.30 22.88 -7.83
CA ASP A 245 -10.39 21.79 -8.81
C ASP A 245 -9.15 20.89 -8.78
N TYR A 246 -7.95 21.49 -8.72
CA TYR A 246 -6.68 20.76 -8.65
C TYR A 246 -6.56 19.94 -7.35
N ASP A 247 -6.89 20.55 -6.21
CA ASP A 247 -6.83 19.90 -4.91
C ASP A 247 -7.85 18.75 -4.80
N ALA A 248 -9.02 18.89 -5.42
CA ALA A 248 -10.01 17.81 -5.52
C ALA A 248 -9.49 16.63 -6.36
N ALA A 249 -8.90 16.90 -7.53
CA ALA A 249 -8.28 15.87 -8.36
C ALA A 249 -7.13 15.17 -7.61
N THR A 250 -6.30 15.94 -6.90
CA THR A 250 -5.20 15.42 -6.06
C THR A 250 -5.73 14.54 -4.94
N PHE A 251 -6.80 14.96 -4.26
CA PHE A 251 -7.47 14.19 -3.21
C PHE A 251 -7.96 12.84 -3.75
N VAL A 252 -8.73 12.85 -4.85
CA VAL A 252 -9.31 11.65 -5.44
C VAL A 252 -8.22 10.70 -5.94
N ALA A 253 -7.18 11.22 -6.61
CA ALA A 253 -6.09 10.40 -7.11
C ALA A 253 -5.31 9.70 -5.99
N ARG A 254 -5.13 10.37 -4.85
CA ARG A 254 -4.33 9.85 -3.72
C ARG A 254 -5.14 8.93 -2.81
N HIS A 255 -6.36 9.32 -2.47
CA HIS A 255 -7.14 8.67 -1.41
C HIS A 255 -8.30 7.83 -1.94
N GLY A 256 -8.65 7.97 -3.22
CA GLY A 256 -9.84 7.37 -3.79
C GLY A 256 -11.13 7.98 -3.23
N CYS A 257 -12.24 7.31 -3.48
CA CYS A 257 -13.57 7.76 -3.09
C CYS A 257 -14.23 6.91 -2.00
N ASP A 258 -13.59 5.79 -1.66
CA ASP A 258 -14.11 4.75 -0.78
C ASP A 258 -13.12 4.48 0.37
N GLY A 259 -13.66 3.96 1.46
CA GLY A 259 -12.89 3.68 2.68
C GLY A 259 -13.00 4.80 3.72
N ALA A 260 -12.48 4.51 4.91
CA ALA A 260 -12.75 5.31 6.11
C ALA A 260 -12.25 6.76 6.01
N PHE A 261 -11.15 7.03 5.31
CA PHE A 261 -10.59 8.38 5.21
C PHE A 261 -11.41 9.28 4.28
N PRO A 262 -11.66 8.90 3.00
CA PRO A 262 -12.55 9.69 2.16
C PRO A 262 -13.93 9.90 2.79
N GLU A 263 -14.47 8.87 3.45
CA GLU A 263 -15.74 8.96 4.18
C GLU A 263 -15.72 10.01 5.27
N THR A 264 -14.75 9.94 6.19
CA THR A 264 -14.60 10.89 7.29
C THR A 264 -14.37 12.31 6.75
N PHE A 265 -13.55 12.47 5.71
CA PHE A 265 -13.28 13.76 5.09
C PHE A 265 -14.57 14.39 4.52
N PHE A 266 -15.34 13.63 3.74
CA PHE A 266 -16.59 14.14 3.17
C PHE A 266 -17.67 14.39 4.23
N GLU A 267 -17.73 13.59 5.31
CA GLU A 267 -18.58 13.87 6.45
C GLU A 267 -18.23 15.20 7.11
N ASN A 268 -16.94 15.47 7.32
CA ASN A 268 -16.47 16.73 7.87
C ASN A 268 -16.74 17.92 6.95
N LEU A 269 -16.51 17.77 5.64
CA LEU A 269 -16.85 18.79 4.65
C LEU A 269 -18.35 19.11 4.69
N ASN A 270 -19.19 18.07 4.71
CA ASN A 270 -20.63 18.23 4.77
C ASN A 270 -21.08 18.95 6.05
N ARG A 271 -20.45 18.62 7.18
CA ARG A 271 -20.73 19.25 8.47
C ARG A 271 -20.27 20.71 8.48
N TYR A 272 -19.10 20.99 7.93
CA TYR A 272 -18.56 22.35 7.80
C TYR A 272 -19.47 23.26 6.98
N VAL A 273 -19.93 22.81 5.81
CA VAL A 273 -20.84 23.58 4.95
C VAL A 273 -22.19 23.82 5.64
N ALA A 274 -22.72 22.83 6.35
CA ALA A 274 -24.01 22.94 7.03
C ALA A 274 -24.03 24.00 8.16
N LEU A 275 -22.88 24.30 8.76
CA LEU A 275 -22.74 25.33 9.80
C LEU A 275 -22.75 26.75 9.23
N HIS A 276 -22.25 26.94 8.01
CA HIS A 276 -22.11 28.26 7.39
C HIS A 276 -23.36 28.60 6.57
N ARG A 277 -24.37 29.10 7.29
CA ARG A 277 -25.63 29.51 6.69
C ARG A 277 -25.49 30.92 6.10
N SER A 278 -25.86 31.13 4.84
CA SER A 278 -26.37 32.42 4.36
C SER A 278 -27.34 33.00 5.39
N SER A 279 -27.05 34.21 5.82
CA SER A 279 -28.02 35.13 6.40
C SER A 279 -29.19 35.22 5.42
N GLN A 280 -30.41 34.98 5.90
CA GLN A 280 -31.61 35.33 5.14
C GLN A 280 -31.77 36.85 5.09
#